data_AF-A0A8T7MEQ3-F1
#
_entry.id   AF-A0A8T7MEQ3-F1
#
_cell.length_a   1.000
_cell.length_b   1.000
_cell.length_c   1.000
_cell.angle_alpha   90.00
_cell.angle_beta   90.00
_cell.angle_gamma   90.00
#
_symmetry.space_group_name_H-M   'P 1'
#
loop_
_entity.id
_entity.type
_entity.pdbx_description
1 polymer ?
#
loop_
_entity_poly.entity_id
_entity_poly.type
_entity_poly.pdbx_seq_one_letter_code
_entity_poly.pdbx_strand_id
1 'polypeptide(L)'
;MVKVHPDLPKLPLRERAWQWLQWYGVRVTVKSPHSTRGGGLWWNEKKLVELETAQEEAAIHELAHAWWEERRKEVAVRTTFSQMVTRLSQETDPRYRRAQELAYVYEHGDPNTGFKGMFLEDGTIIDWEQYAGLASGIMGHPERLPEYIRGFYTELFDYEG
;
A
#
# COMPACT_ATOMS: atom_id res chain seq x y z
N MET A 1 -2.74 16.86 -0.81
CA MET A 1 -3.90 16.04 -0.41
C MET A 1 -4.99 16.13 -1.47
N VAL A 2 -5.57 15.00 -1.87
CA VAL A 2 -6.49 14.86 -3.02
C VAL A 2 -7.83 14.25 -2.59
N LYS A 3 -8.94 14.76 -3.14
CA LYS A 3 -10.28 14.18 -2.94
C LYS A 3 -10.58 13.19 -4.08
N VAL A 4 -10.57 11.89 -3.76
CA VAL A 4 -10.76 10.82 -4.77
C VAL A 4 -12.22 10.32 -4.89
N HIS A 5 -13.02 10.52 -3.84
CA HIS A 5 -14.45 10.18 -3.81
C HIS A 5 -15.20 11.14 -2.87
N PRO A 6 -16.47 11.51 -3.14
CA PRO A 6 -17.25 12.40 -2.28
C PRO A 6 -17.32 11.96 -0.80
N ASP A 7 -17.42 10.66 -0.57
CA ASP A 7 -17.58 10.09 0.79
C ASP A 7 -16.25 9.89 1.55
N LEU A 8 -15.10 9.93 0.87
CA LEU A 8 -13.80 9.75 1.51
C LEU A 8 -13.21 11.06 2.01
N PRO A 9 -12.39 11.08 3.06
CA PRO A 9 -11.55 12.24 3.36
C PRO A 9 -10.59 12.55 2.19
N LYS A 10 -9.92 13.71 2.25
CA LYS A 10 -8.81 13.96 1.34
C LYS A 10 -7.67 13.02 1.72
N LEU A 11 -7.10 12.34 0.74
CA LEU A 11 -6.00 11.39 0.93
C LEU A 11 -4.65 12.08 0.68
N PRO A 12 -3.55 11.60 1.28
CA PRO A 12 -2.20 12.16 1.09
C PRO A 12 -1.57 11.76 -0.25
N LEU A 13 -2.35 11.68 -1.33
CA LEU A 13 -1.86 11.38 -2.67
C LEU A 13 -1.28 12.62 -3.33
N ARG A 14 -0.24 12.42 -4.16
CA ARG A 14 0.19 13.41 -5.12
C ARG A 14 -0.88 13.64 -6.17
N GLU A 15 -1.10 14.90 -6.52
CA GLU A 15 -2.08 15.25 -7.56
C GLU A 15 -1.75 14.59 -8.90
N ARG A 16 -0.46 14.56 -9.28
CA ARG A 16 -0.01 13.86 -10.49
C ARG A 16 -0.22 12.35 -10.44
N ALA A 17 -0.09 11.73 -9.26
CA ALA A 17 -0.35 10.31 -9.10
C ALA A 17 -1.83 10.01 -9.31
N TRP A 18 -2.71 10.84 -8.73
CA TRP A 18 -4.14 10.70 -8.94
C TRP A 18 -4.54 10.93 -10.40
N GLN A 19 -4.01 11.97 -11.04
CA GLN A 19 -4.23 12.21 -12.48
C GLN A 19 -3.79 11.02 -13.33
N TRP A 20 -2.66 10.39 -13.01
CA TRP A 20 -2.20 9.18 -13.69
C TRP A 20 -3.16 8.01 -13.46
N LEU A 21 -3.63 7.77 -12.23
CA LEU A 21 -4.60 6.73 -11.92
C LEU A 21 -5.91 6.93 -12.69
N GLN A 22 -6.39 8.18 -12.79
CA GLN A 22 -7.56 8.53 -13.59
C GLN A 22 -7.34 8.28 -15.08
N TRP A 23 -6.18 8.68 -15.63
CA TRP A 23 -5.81 8.42 -17.02
C TRP A 23 -5.70 6.91 -17.31
N TYR A 24 -5.17 6.14 -16.35
CA TYR A 24 -5.10 4.68 -16.38
C TYR A 24 -6.48 4.01 -16.27
N GLY A 25 -7.54 4.77 -15.96
CA GLY A 25 -8.93 4.31 -15.94
C GLY A 25 -9.43 3.87 -14.56
N VAL A 26 -8.68 4.15 -13.48
CA VAL A 26 -9.08 3.79 -12.12
C VAL A 26 -10.32 4.55 -11.70
N ARG A 27 -11.31 3.81 -11.20
CA ARG A 27 -12.53 4.33 -10.57
C ARG A 27 -12.58 3.89 -9.12
N VAL A 28 -13.22 4.70 -8.28
CA VAL A 28 -13.42 4.41 -6.85
C VAL A 28 -14.91 4.34 -6.57
N THR A 29 -15.36 3.31 -5.86
CA THR A 29 -16.71 3.20 -5.32
C THR A 29 -16.66 2.91 -3.82
N VAL A 30 -17.65 3.43 -3.08
CA VAL A 30 -17.85 3.15 -1.66
C VAL A 30 -19.24 2.55 -1.49
N LYS A 31 -19.32 1.31 -0.99
CA LYS A 31 -20.60 0.59 -0.85
C LYS A 31 -21.48 1.16 0.25
N SER A 32 -20.93 1.31 1.45
CA SER A 32 -21.65 1.78 2.62
C SER A 32 -20.79 2.74 3.44
N PRO A 33 -20.84 4.05 3.13
CA PRO A 33 -19.96 5.06 3.76
C PRO A 33 -20.01 5.09 5.30
N HIS A 34 -21.12 4.66 5.90
CA HIS A 34 -21.36 4.72 7.35
C HIS A 34 -21.25 3.38 8.07
N SER A 35 -20.89 2.30 7.37
CA SER A 35 -20.65 1.00 8.00
C SER A 35 -19.37 1.02 8.84
N THR A 36 -19.27 0.10 9.80
CA THR A 36 -18.06 -0.12 10.62
C THR A 36 -17.17 -1.24 10.07
N ARG A 37 -17.60 -1.92 9.01
CA ARG A 37 -16.83 -2.97 8.35
C ARG A 37 -15.84 -2.35 7.36
N GLY A 38 -14.59 -2.26 7.77
CA GLY A 38 -13.48 -1.76 6.94
C GLY A 38 -13.12 -2.65 5.75
N GLY A 39 -12.14 -2.20 4.97
CA GLY A 39 -11.53 -2.94 3.86
C GLY A 39 -12.06 -2.56 2.47
N GLY A 40 -11.49 -3.20 1.46
CA GLY A 40 -11.81 -2.98 0.07
C GLY A 40 -11.19 -4.05 -0.82
N LEU A 41 -11.33 -3.84 -2.13
CA LEU A 41 -10.75 -4.69 -3.17
C LEU A 41 -10.32 -3.84 -4.37
N TRP A 42 -9.13 -4.13 -4.89
CA TRP A 42 -8.68 -3.73 -6.22
C TRP A 42 -9.06 -4.77 -7.27
N TRP A 43 -9.98 -4.40 -8.17
CA TRP A 43 -10.38 -5.20 -9.33
C TRP A 43 -9.61 -4.77 -10.58
N ASN A 44 -8.44 -5.38 -10.81
CA ASN A 44 -7.55 -5.02 -11.91
C ASN A 44 -8.24 -4.98 -13.30
N GLU A 45 -9.00 -6.01 -13.64
CA GLU A 45 -9.68 -6.12 -14.94
C GLU A 45 -10.73 -5.02 -15.16
N LYS A 46 -11.34 -4.53 -14.08
CA LYS A 46 -12.40 -3.51 -14.12
C LYS A 46 -11.87 -2.09 -13.88
N LYS A 47 -10.58 -1.97 -13.55
CA LYS A 47 -9.94 -0.76 -13.02
C LYS A 47 -10.76 -0.11 -11.90
N LEU A 48 -11.16 -0.92 -10.93
CA LEU A 48 -12.08 -0.49 -9.87
C LEU A 48 -11.47 -0.74 -8.49
N VAL A 49 -11.32 0.32 -7.72
CA VAL A 49 -11.18 0.27 -6.26
C VAL A 49 -12.58 0.27 -5.67
N GLU A 50 -12.95 -0.83 -5.05
CA GLU A 50 -14.25 -0.99 -4.40
C GLU A 50 -14.05 -1.06 -2.88
N LEU A 51 -14.55 -0.07 -2.16
CA LEU A 51 -14.42 0.02 -0.71
C LEU A 51 -15.71 -0.38 -0.02
N GLU A 52 -15.60 -1.12 1.08
CA GLU A 52 -16.77 -1.46 1.91
C GLU A 52 -17.33 -0.22 2.62
N THR A 53 -16.43 0.69 3.06
CA THR A 53 -16.74 1.91 3.82
C THR A 53 -15.86 3.09 3.39
N ALA A 54 -16.11 4.27 3.97
CA ALA A 54 -15.26 5.45 3.79
C ALA A 54 -13.96 5.42 4.63
N GLN A 55 -13.44 4.24 4.95
CA GLN A 55 -12.22 4.08 5.74
C GLN A 55 -11.00 4.54 4.94
N GLU A 56 -10.28 5.53 5.49
CA GLU A 56 -9.08 6.10 4.87
C GLU A 56 -7.98 5.07 4.63
N GLU A 57 -7.68 4.23 5.63
CA GLU A 57 -6.65 3.20 5.54
C GLU A 57 -6.91 2.22 4.38
N ALA A 58 -8.16 1.79 4.21
CA ALA A 58 -8.55 0.90 3.11
C ALA A 58 -8.45 1.61 1.76
N ALA A 59 -8.87 2.88 1.66
CA ALA A 59 -8.72 3.65 0.43
C ALA A 59 -7.25 3.78 0.00
N ILE A 60 -6.35 4.04 0.95
CA ILE A 60 -4.91 4.10 0.69
C ILE A 60 -4.38 2.75 0.23
N HIS A 61 -4.78 1.66 0.89
CA HIS A 61 -4.38 0.29 0.55
C HIS A 61 -4.77 -0.07 -0.89
N GLU A 62 -6.04 0.07 -1.24
CA GLU A 62 -6.54 -0.32 -2.55
C GLU A 62 -6.02 0.57 -3.69
N LEU A 63 -5.83 1.87 -3.44
CA LEU A 63 -5.20 2.76 -4.42
C LEU A 63 -3.71 2.44 -4.60
N ALA A 64 -3.03 1.97 -3.56
CA ALA A 64 -1.66 1.50 -3.67
C ALA A 64 -1.56 0.23 -4.52
N HIS A 65 -2.51 -0.72 -4.44
CA HIS A 65 -2.60 -1.82 -5.39
C HIS A 65 -2.74 -1.33 -6.84
N ALA A 66 -3.68 -0.41 -7.09
CA ALA A 66 -3.92 0.14 -8.42
C ALA A 66 -2.68 0.84 -9.00
N TRP A 67 -1.92 1.54 -8.14
CA TRP A 67 -0.66 2.18 -8.53
C TRP A 67 0.46 1.19 -8.82
N TRP A 68 0.57 0.17 -7.98
CA TRP A 68 1.65 -0.82 -8.04
C TRP A 68 1.50 -1.79 -9.23
N GLU A 69 0.27 -2.04 -9.67
CA GLU A 69 -0.10 -2.97 -10.76
C GLU A 69 0.77 -2.84 -12.02
N GLU A 70 1.02 -1.62 -12.50
CA GLU A 70 1.87 -1.43 -13.70
C GLU A 70 3.36 -1.53 -13.38
N ARG A 71 3.79 -1.04 -12.21
CA ARG A 71 5.20 -0.96 -11.81
C ARG A 71 5.79 -2.34 -11.51
N ARG A 72 5.01 -3.20 -10.87
CA ARG A 72 5.40 -4.58 -10.51
C ARG A 72 5.61 -5.50 -11.71
N LYS A 73 5.21 -5.11 -12.92
CA LYS A 73 5.44 -5.90 -14.15
C LYS A 73 6.92 -6.00 -14.48
N GLU A 74 7.70 -4.99 -14.09
CA GLU A 74 9.15 -5.07 -14.14
C GLU A 74 9.65 -5.95 -12.99
N VAL A 75 10.21 -7.13 -13.34
CA VAL A 75 10.68 -8.11 -12.37
C VAL A 75 11.71 -7.50 -11.41
N ALA A 76 12.63 -6.69 -11.93
CA ALA A 76 13.65 -6.02 -11.12
C ALA A 76 13.01 -5.10 -10.06
N VAL A 77 11.97 -4.34 -10.42
CA VAL A 77 11.28 -3.41 -9.53
C VAL A 77 10.63 -4.16 -8.36
N ARG A 78 9.84 -5.21 -8.63
CA ARG A 78 9.20 -5.99 -7.55
C ARG A 78 10.21 -6.76 -6.69
N THR A 79 11.26 -7.30 -7.30
CA THR A 79 12.30 -8.03 -6.56
C THR A 79 13.08 -7.09 -5.64
N THR A 80 13.49 -5.91 -6.13
CA THR A 80 14.16 -4.90 -5.32
C THR A 80 13.25 -4.42 -4.19
N PHE A 81 11.96 -4.18 -4.46
CA PHE A 81 11.01 -3.80 -3.43
C PHE A 81 10.94 -4.84 -2.30
N SER A 82 10.74 -6.12 -2.63
CA SER A 82 10.64 -7.18 -1.61
C SER A 82 11.95 -7.38 -0.83
N GLN A 83 13.12 -7.22 -1.47
CA GLN A 83 14.40 -7.21 -0.76
C GLN A 83 14.52 -6.05 0.23
N MET A 84 14.00 -4.87 -0.13
CA MET A 84 13.96 -3.72 0.77
C MET A 84 12.97 -3.94 1.93
N VAL A 85 11.88 -4.68 1.71
CA VAL A 85 10.95 -5.11 2.79
C VAL A 85 11.67 -6.06 3.75
N THR A 86 12.41 -7.05 3.24
CA THR A 86 13.27 -7.92 4.08
C THR A 86 14.31 -7.11 4.86
N ARG A 87 14.92 -6.09 4.26
CA ARG A 87 15.82 -5.20 5.00
C ARG A 87 15.06 -4.42 6.09
N LEU A 88 13.85 -3.95 5.79
CA LEU A 88 13.01 -3.19 6.72
C LEU A 88 12.57 -4.00 7.93
N SER A 89 12.37 -5.32 7.81
CA SER A 89 12.05 -6.19 8.95
C SER A 89 13.16 -6.21 10.01
N GLN A 90 14.39 -5.88 9.62
CA GLN A 90 15.57 -5.83 10.48
C GLN A 90 15.95 -4.41 10.92
N GLU A 91 15.14 -3.41 10.58
CA GLU A 91 15.40 -2.02 10.95
C GLU A 91 15.42 -1.85 12.48
N THR A 92 16.36 -1.05 12.99
CA THR A 92 16.55 -0.84 14.43
C THR A 92 16.26 0.60 14.85
N ASP A 93 16.17 1.53 13.90
CA ASP A 93 15.82 2.91 14.19
C ASP A 93 14.37 3.01 14.70
N PRO A 94 14.17 3.51 15.94
CA PRO A 94 12.85 3.58 16.55
C PRO A 94 11.86 4.49 15.80
N ARG A 95 12.34 5.40 14.94
CA ARG A 95 11.50 6.25 14.09
C ARG A 95 10.66 5.43 13.11
N TYR A 96 11.15 4.26 12.71
CA TYR A 96 10.53 3.41 11.71
C TYR A 96 9.90 2.14 12.29
N ARG A 97 9.75 2.07 13.62
CA ARG A 97 9.25 0.88 14.34
C ARG A 97 7.97 0.31 13.73
N ARG A 98 6.98 1.16 13.44
CA ARG A 98 5.71 0.69 12.87
C ARG A 98 5.90 0.00 11.51
N ALA A 99 6.73 0.58 10.64
CA ALA A 99 7.02 0.03 9.33
C ALA A 99 7.84 -1.27 9.42
N GLN A 100 8.77 -1.31 10.37
CA GLN A 100 9.55 -2.51 10.69
C GLN A 100 8.66 -3.65 11.20
N GLU A 101 7.76 -3.39 12.15
CA GLU A 101 6.83 -4.39 12.69
C GLU A 101 5.97 -5.01 11.59
N LEU A 102 5.48 -4.19 10.66
CA LEU A 102 4.73 -4.67 9.50
C LEU A 102 5.59 -5.55 8.59
N ALA A 103 6.79 -5.07 8.23
CA ALA A 103 7.72 -5.83 7.40
C ALA A 103 8.14 -7.16 8.05
N TYR A 104 8.31 -7.17 9.38
CA TYR A 104 8.59 -8.38 10.15
C TYR A 104 7.44 -9.39 10.04
N VAL A 105 6.19 -8.95 10.21
CA VAL A 105 5.01 -9.81 10.04
C VAL A 105 4.88 -10.30 8.60
N TYR A 106 5.26 -9.49 7.60
CA TYR A 106 5.29 -9.94 6.21
C TYR A 106 6.36 -11.01 5.98
N GLU A 107 7.53 -10.89 6.59
CA GLU A 107 8.62 -11.85 6.41
C GLU A 107 8.41 -13.16 7.18
N HIS A 108 7.97 -13.07 8.43
CA HIS A 108 7.94 -14.20 9.35
C HIS A 108 6.54 -14.72 9.67
N GLY A 109 5.50 -14.01 9.23
CA GLY A 109 4.13 -14.26 9.64
C GLY A 109 3.83 -13.78 11.07
N ASP A 110 2.64 -14.12 11.54
CA ASP A 110 2.20 -13.89 12.91
C ASP A 110 1.53 -15.16 13.45
N PRO A 111 2.17 -15.86 14.42
CA PRO A 111 1.64 -17.09 14.98
C PRO A 111 0.32 -16.89 15.76
N ASN A 112 0.02 -15.67 16.22
CA ASN A 112 -1.19 -15.40 16.99
C ASN A 112 -2.44 -15.36 16.09
N THR A 113 -2.26 -14.98 14.83
CA THR A 113 -3.34 -14.91 13.83
C THR A 113 -3.31 -16.08 12.84
N GLY A 114 -2.24 -16.87 12.83
CA GLY A 114 -2.00 -17.93 11.85
C GLY A 114 -1.57 -17.41 10.48
N PHE A 115 -1.26 -16.11 10.38
CA PHE A 115 -0.74 -15.52 9.15
C PHE A 115 0.66 -16.08 8.88
N LYS A 116 0.87 -16.66 7.70
CA LYS A 116 2.14 -17.32 7.34
C LYS A 116 3.22 -16.38 6.84
N GLY A 117 2.91 -15.09 6.67
CA GLY A 117 3.74 -14.14 5.97
C GLY A 117 3.46 -14.11 4.48
N MET A 118 4.26 -13.32 3.77
CA MET A 118 4.17 -12.99 2.35
C MET A 118 5.39 -13.49 1.56
N PHE A 119 6.33 -14.16 2.23
CA PHE A 119 7.44 -14.90 1.64
C PHE A 119 7.17 -16.39 1.86
N LEU A 120 6.53 -17.03 0.89
CA LEU A 120 6.06 -18.40 1.02
C LEU A 120 7.20 -19.42 0.84
N GLU A 121 7.03 -20.60 1.42
CA GLU A 121 8.03 -21.68 1.40
C GLU A 121 8.40 -22.16 -0.03
N ASP A 122 7.50 -21.99 -0.99
CA ASP A 122 7.70 -22.34 -2.41
C ASP A 122 8.47 -21.26 -3.20
N GLY A 123 8.89 -20.18 -2.53
CA GLY A 123 9.56 -19.03 -3.12
C GLY A 123 8.62 -17.97 -3.70
N THR A 124 7.30 -18.16 -3.60
CA THR A 124 6.32 -17.15 -4.00
C THR A 124 6.39 -15.94 -3.06
N ILE A 125 6.46 -14.74 -3.65
CA ILE A 125 6.46 -13.48 -2.90
C ILE A 125 5.18 -12.71 -3.23
N ILE A 126 4.39 -12.40 -2.20
CA ILE A 126 3.11 -11.67 -2.31
C ILE A 126 3.40 -10.15 -2.28
N ASP A 127 4.19 -9.66 -3.22
CA ASP A 127 4.71 -8.29 -3.14
C ASP A 127 3.64 -7.21 -3.38
N TRP A 128 2.47 -7.55 -3.95
CA TRP A 128 1.37 -6.59 -4.08
C TRP A 128 0.74 -6.25 -2.73
N GLU A 129 0.57 -7.24 -1.85
CA GLU A 129 0.12 -7.04 -0.47
C GLU A 129 1.20 -6.37 0.37
N GLN A 130 2.48 -6.70 0.15
CA GLN A 130 3.58 -6.01 0.83
C GLN A 130 3.55 -4.50 0.53
N TYR A 131 3.39 -4.12 -0.73
CA TYR A 131 3.36 -2.72 -1.15
C TYR A 131 2.14 -1.98 -0.59
N ALA A 132 0.94 -2.53 -0.79
CA ALA A 132 -0.29 -1.91 -0.33
C ALA A 132 -0.38 -1.86 1.21
N GLY A 133 0.06 -2.92 1.88
CA GLY A 133 0.10 -3.02 3.33
C GLY A 133 1.06 -2.04 3.97
N LEU A 134 2.25 -1.83 3.39
CA LEU A 134 3.15 -0.79 3.88
C LEU A 134 2.57 0.60 3.64
N ALA A 135 1.99 0.86 2.46
CA ALA A 135 1.38 2.14 2.12
C ALA A 135 0.28 2.54 3.12
N SER A 136 -0.65 1.63 3.42
CA SER A 136 -1.71 1.88 4.41
C SER A 136 -1.17 1.88 5.84
N GLY A 137 -0.19 1.04 6.14
CA GLY A 137 0.47 0.98 7.46
C GLY A 137 1.20 2.25 7.86
N ILE A 138 1.73 3.00 6.88
CA ILE A 138 2.27 4.35 7.09
C ILE A 138 1.24 5.46 6.88
N MET A 139 -0.02 5.12 6.57
CA MET A 139 -1.10 6.05 6.21
C MET A 139 -0.72 6.99 5.07
N GLY A 140 0.04 6.50 4.09
CA GLY A 140 0.50 7.30 2.95
C GLY A 140 1.48 8.42 3.30
N HIS A 141 2.27 8.26 4.38
CA HIS A 141 3.30 9.21 4.82
C HIS A 141 4.72 8.66 4.58
N PRO A 142 5.38 8.96 3.44
CA PRO A 142 6.68 8.38 3.09
C PRO A 142 7.81 8.70 4.08
N GLU A 143 7.72 9.80 4.82
CA GLU A 143 8.68 10.17 5.87
C GLU A 143 8.76 9.15 7.02
N ARG A 144 7.74 8.29 7.16
CA ARG A 144 7.71 7.18 8.12
C ARG A 144 8.46 5.93 7.64
N LEU A 145 9.13 6.01 6.50
CA LEU A 145 9.99 4.97 5.95
C LEU A 145 11.46 5.40 5.90
N PRO A 146 12.41 4.46 6.06
CA PRO A 146 13.81 4.69 5.74
C PRO A 146 14.01 5.12 4.28
N GLU A 147 15.04 5.93 4.03
CA GLU A 147 15.34 6.49 2.70
C GLU A 147 15.47 5.42 1.60
N TYR A 148 16.03 4.26 1.92
CA TYR A 148 16.30 3.19 0.96
C TYR A 148 15.04 2.55 0.36
N ILE A 149 13.89 2.62 1.05
CA ILE A 149 12.61 2.07 0.57
C ILE A 149 11.58 3.18 0.30
N ARG A 150 11.76 4.37 0.89
CA ARG A 150 10.88 5.53 0.73
C ARG A 150 10.59 5.88 -0.73
N GLY A 151 11.60 5.78 -1.60
CA GLY A 151 11.50 6.15 -3.01
C GLY A 151 10.31 5.51 -3.74
N PHE A 152 9.95 4.27 -3.39
CA PHE A 152 8.81 3.53 -3.96
C PHE A 152 7.44 4.19 -3.71
N TYR A 153 7.35 5.10 -2.75
CA TYR A 153 6.11 5.74 -2.32
C TYR A 153 6.05 7.23 -2.65
N THR A 154 7.20 7.88 -2.86
CA THR A 154 7.26 9.35 -3.08
C THR A 154 6.61 9.82 -4.38
N GLU A 155 6.40 8.94 -5.35
CA GLU A 155 5.63 9.30 -6.55
C GLU A 155 4.13 9.17 -6.36
N LEU A 156 3.68 8.28 -5.46
CA LEU A 156 2.27 8.06 -5.16
C LEU A 156 1.74 9.07 -4.14
N PHE A 157 2.49 9.29 -3.07
CA PHE A 157 2.07 10.10 -1.93
C PHE A 157 2.77 11.45 -1.87
N ASP A 158 2.10 12.42 -1.25
CA ASP A 158 2.65 13.73 -0.97
C ASP A 158 3.89 13.57 -0.07
N TYR A 159 4.98 14.16 -0.53
CA TYR A 159 6.25 14.13 0.16
C TYR A 159 7.00 15.40 -0.20
N GLU A 160 7.23 16.22 0.81
CA GLU A 160 8.14 17.36 0.78
C GLU A 160 9.42 16.90 1.47
N GLY A 161 10.35 16.38 0.67
CA GLY A 161 11.68 15.95 1.11
C GLY A 161 12.70 17.05 0.99
#